data_AF-A0A6J6RGD1-F1
#
_entry.id   AF-A0A6J6RGD1-F1
#
_cell.length_a   1.000
_cell.length_b   1.000
_cell.length_c   1.000
_cell.angle_alpha   90.00
_cell.angle_beta   90.00
_cell.angle_gamma   90.00
#
_symmetry.space_group_name_H-M   'P 1'
#
loop_
_entity.id
_entity.type
_entity.pdbx_description
1 polymer ?
#
loop_
_entity_poly.entity_id
_entity_poly.type
_entity_poly.pdbx_seq_one_letter_code
_entity_poly.pdbx_strand_id
1 'polypeptide(L)'
;MAIDAIERGGEASVRVREVSDATGVSFASLYHFFGSREGLVEEALAEIYVRSIRDFNIDIGERIARCESADDFYRTVSGLSLESYSPDRSALRFQRLSVLGGVAGRPNLAVRVASAQDASNRALAGILAEPQRRGWIHPDVDLITLAAWTAGLTLGRVLIELDPLGTNGAAWNEMSIATLIALAKGDLLR
;
A
#
# COMPACT_ATOMS: atom_id res chain seq x y z
N MET A 1 -2.51 16.93 11.86
CA MET A 1 -1.48 17.89 12.31
C MET A 1 -0.06 17.55 11.88
N ALA A 2 0.62 16.55 12.47
CA ALA A 2 1.98 16.17 12.02
C ALA A 2 1.96 15.62 10.58
N ILE A 3 0.97 14.77 10.28
CA ILE A 3 0.67 14.30 8.92
C ILE A 3 0.45 15.48 7.97
N ASP A 4 -0.43 16.41 8.31
CA ASP A 4 -0.76 17.56 7.46
C ASP A 4 0.48 18.45 7.20
N ALA A 5 1.38 18.59 8.19
CA ALA A 5 2.63 19.31 8.00
C ALA A 5 3.57 18.59 7.02
N ILE A 6 3.65 17.26 7.10
CA ILE A 6 4.41 16.42 6.15
C ILE A 6 3.82 16.54 4.74
N GLU A 7 2.49 16.49 4.61
CA GLU A 7 1.82 16.59 3.31
C GLU A 7 1.99 17.97 2.65
N ARG A 8 2.06 19.05 3.44
CA ARG A 8 2.22 20.42 2.91
C ARG A 8 3.66 20.80 2.60
N GLY A 9 4.63 20.30 3.36
CA GLY A 9 6.01 20.78 3.27
C GLY A 9 7.09 19.78 3.67
N GLY A 10 6.75 18.49 3.67
CA GLY A 10 7.67 17.41 4.04
C GLY A 10 8.00 17.35 5.53
N GLU A 11 8.81 16.36 5.90
CA GLU A 11 9.20 16.09 7.28
C GLU A 11 9.80 17.31 7.98
N ALA A 12 10.62 18.09 7.25
CA ALA A 12 11.26 19.30 7.72
C ALA A 12 10.27 20.39 8.17
N SER A 13 8.99 20.30 7.80
CA SER A 13 7.94 21.23 8.21
C SER A 13 7.31 20.88 9.56
N VAL A 14 7.59 19.70 10.12
CA VAL A 14 7.02 19.32 11.44
C VAL A 14 7.66 20.14 12.57
N ARG A 15 6.82 20.84 13.32
CA ARG A 15 7.19 21.62 14.51
C ARG A 15 6.41 21.11 15.72
N VAL A 16 7.10 20.55 16.72
CA VAL A 16 6.45 19.95 17.92
C VAL A 16 5.60 20.99 18.68
N ARG A 17 6.03 22.25 18.71
CA ARG A 17 5.28 23.34 19.35
C ARG A 17 3.95 23.60 18.62
N GLU A 18 3.95 23.70 17.30
CA GLU A 18 2.71 23.89 16.52
C GLU A 18 1.76 22.70 16.67
N VAL A 19 2.29 21.48 16.77
CA VAL A 19 1.49 20.28 17.07
C VAL A 19 0.90 20.37 18.48
N SER A 20 1.65 20.83 19.48
CA SER A 20 1.17 21.05 20.85
C SER A 20 0.03 22.06 20.87
N ASP A 21 0.24 23.22 20.26
CA ASP A 21 -0.74 24.31 20.23
C ASP A 21 -2.02 23.90 19.50
N ALA A 22 -1.90 23.17 18.38
CA ALA A 22 -3.05 22.75 17.59
C ALA A 22 -3.85 21.58 18.20
N THR A 23 -3.21 20.71 19.00
CA THR A 23 -3.86 19.54 19.60
C THR A 23 -4.30 19.76 21.04
N GLY A 24 -3.82 20.81 21.69
CA GLY A 24 -3.98 21.03 23.14
C GLY A 24 -3.18 20.04 24.00
N VAL A 25 -2.42 19.12 23.41
CA VAL A 25 -1.54 18.20 24.13
C VAL A 25 -0.29 18.98 24.54
N SER A 26 0.08 18.91 25.82
CA SER A 26 1.25 19.64 26.32
C SER A 26 2.55 19.17 25.66
N PHE A 27 3.49 20.10 25.48
CA PHE A 27 4.81 19.81 24.93
C PHE A 27 5.52 18.68 25.70
N ALA A 28 5.41 18.67 27.03
CA ALA A 28 5.96 17.61 27.86
C ALA A 28 5.33 16.23 27.56
N SER A 29 4.02 16.17 27.33
CA SER A 29 3.34 14.92 26.97
C SER A 29 3.77 14.43 25.59
N LEU A 30 3.90 15.32 24.60
CA LEU A 30 4.40 14.95 23.27
C LEU A 30 5.81 14.37 23.36
N TYR A 31 6.71 14.97 24.14
CA TYR A 31 8.05 14.40 24.36
C TYR A 31 8.02 13.10 25.15
N HIS A 32 7.08 12.94 26.08
CA HIS A 32 6.90 11.67 26.80
C HIS A 32 6.48 10.53 25.87
N PHE A 33 5.53 10.77 24.96
CA PHE A 33 5.05 9.76 24.03
C PHE A 33 5.99 9.48 22.86
N PHE A 34 6.57 10.52 22.26
CA PHE A 34 7.32 10.42 21.02
C PHE A 34 8.83 10.50 21.21
N GLY A 35 9.31 10.85 22.40
CA GLY A 35 10.73 10.98 22.76
C GLY A 35 11.44 12.19 22.14
N SER A 36 11.15 12.50 20.87
CA SER A 36 11.77 13.59 20.12
C SER A 36 10.88 14.07 18.97
N ARG A 37 11.28 15.16 18.32
CA ARG A 37 10.67 15.57 17.03
C ARG A 37 10.77 14.44 16.00
N GLU A 38 11.90 13.75 15.94
CA GLU A 38 12.09 12.67 14.96
C GLU A 38 11.14 11.50 15.24
N GLY A 39 10.97 11.10 16.51
CA GLY A 39 10.01 10.07 16.86
C GLY A 39 8.56 10.45 16.51
N LEU A 40 8.19 11.73 16.64
CA LEU A 40 6.89 12.22 16.17
C LEU A 40 6.75 12.13 14.64
N VAL A 41 7.81 12.44 13.90
CA VAL A 41 7.84 12.31 12.44
C VAL A 41 7.74 10.84 12.02
N GLU A 42 8.49 9.94 12.64
CA GLU A 42 8.45 8.50 12.37
C GLU A 42 7.05 7.92 12.60
N GLU A 43 6.39 8.28 13.72
CA GLU A 43 5.01 7.86 13.99
C GLU A 43 4.02 8.41 12.97
N ALA A 44 4.19 9.66 12.54
CA ALA A 44 3.34 10.25 11.51
C ALA A 44 3.53 9.59 10.13
N LEU A 45 4.78 9.29 9.74
CA LEU A 45 5.09 8.56 8.50
C LEU A 45 4.53 7.14 8.51
N ALA A 46 4.65 6.44 9.64
CA ALA A 46 4.06 5.11 9.83
C ALA A 46 2.55 5.16 9.68
N GLU A 47 1.88 6.15 10.28
CA GLU A 47 0.43 6.32 10.17
C GLU A 47 -0.01 6.67 8.75
N ILE A 48 0.73 7.54 8.04
CA ILE A 48 0.51 7.83 6.61
C ILE A 48 0.54 6.53 5.80
N TYR A 49 1.57 5.70 6.03
CA TYR A 49 1.73 4.43 5.34
C TYR A 49 0.56 3.47 5.62
N VAL A 50 0.19 3.31 6.90
CA VAL A 50 -0.96 2.48 7.33
C VAL A 50 -2.25 2.94 6.66
N ARG A 51 -2.58 4.23 6.73
CA ARG A 51 -3.81 4.79 6.13
C ARG A 51 -3.88 4.54 4.64
N SER A 52 -2.77 4.74 3.95
CA SER A 52 -2.72 4.57 2.51
C SER A 52 -3.15 3.14 2.11
N ILE A 53 -2.86 2.14 2.94
CA ILE A 53 -3.08 0.72 2.67
C ILE A 53 -4.46 0.24 3.12
N ARG A 54 -4.94 0.72 4.28
CA ARG A 54 -6.15 0.21 4.93
C ARG A 54 -7.41 0.34 4.06
N ASP A 55 -7.64 1.52 3.49
CA ASP A 55 -8.91 1.83 2.83
C ASP A 55 -9.11 1.01 1.55
N PHE A 56 -8.01 0.60 0.90
CA PHE A 56 -8.06 -0.17 -0.34
C PHE A 56 -8.46 -1.63 -0.10
N ASN A 57 -8.01 -2.25 0.99
CA ASN A 57 -8.29 -3.66 1.27
C ASN A 57 -9.77 -3.92 1.60
N ILE A 58 -10.49 -2.95 2.17
CA ILE A 58 -11.92 -3.10 2.47
C ILE A 58 -12.73 -3.20 1.17
N ASP A 59 -12.51 -2.29 0.22
CA ASP A 59 -13.19 -2.31 -1.09
C ASP A 59 -12.91 -3.61 -1.87
N ILE A 60 -11.65 -4.07 -1.87
CA ILE A 60 -11.27 -5.34 -2.49
C ILE A 60 -12.09 -6.50 -1.91
N GLY A 61 -12.18 -6.59 -0.59
CA GLY A 61 -12.91 -7.64 0.11
C GLY A 61 -14.39 -7.68 -0.26
N GLU A 62 -15.05 -6.52 -0.27
CA GLU A 62 -16.48 -6.42 -0.61
C GLU A 62 -16.77 -6.80 -2.07
N ARG A 63 -15.90 -6.41 -3.00
CA ARG A 63 -16.08 -6.70 -4.43
C ARG A 63 -15.82 -8.17 -4.74
N ILE A 64 -14.77 -8.75 -4.17
CA ILE A 64 -14.45 -10.19 -4.33
C ILE A 64 -15.55 -11.06 -3.70
N ALA A 65 -16.10 -10.67 -2.55
CA ALA A 65 -17.16 -11.43 -1.88
C ALA A 65 -18.46 -11.52 -2.70
N ARG A 66 -18.70 -10.58 -3.63
CA ARG A 66 -19.86 -10.58 -4.55
C ARG A 66 -19.64 -11.43 -5.80
N CYS A 67 -18.42 -11.92 -6.03
CA CYS A 67 -18.14 -12.72 -7.21
C CYS A 67 -18.85 -14.07 -7.14
N GLU A 68 -19.51 -14.45 -8.24
CA GLU A 68 -20.25 -15.71 -8.33
C GLU A 68 -19.50 -16.78 -9.13
N SER A 69 -18.50 -16.39 -9.93
CA SER A 69 -17.72 -17.28 -10.79
C SER A 69 -16.25 -16.85 -10.92
N ALA A 70 -15.40 -17.75 -11.44
CA ALA A 70 -13.99 -17.46 -11.70
C ALA A 70 -13.83 -16.30 -12.70
N ASP A 71 -14.64 -16.26 -13.76
CA ASP A 71 -14.64 -15.17 -14.74
C ASP A 71 -14.99 -13.83 -14.09
N ASP A 72 -15.96 -13.84 -13.16
CA ASP A 72 -16.33 -12.63 -12.44
C ASP A 72 -15.23 -12.15 -11.49
N PHE A 73 -14.57 -13.09 -10.83
CA PHE A 73 -13.39 -12.82 -10.01
C PHE A 73 -12.26 -12.20 -10.84
N TYR A 74 -11.88 -12.77 -11.99
CA TYR A 74 -10.79 -12.22 -12.80
C TYR A 74 -11.12 -10.86 -13.40
N ARG A 75 -12.39 -10.62 -13.82
CA ARG A 75 -12.84 -9.28 -14.24
C ARG A 75 -12.75 -8.28 -13.09
N THR A 76 -13.19 -8.67 -11.89
CA THR A 76 -13.13 -7.84 -10.69
C THR A 76 -11.68 -7.49 -10.31
N VAL A 77 -10.78 -8.48 -10.30
CA VAL A 77 -9.34 -8.27 -10.06
C VAL A 77 -8.71 -7.36 -11.11
N SER A 78 -9.08 -7.51 -12.39
CA SER A 78 -8.61 -6.64 -13.47
C SER A 78 -9.04 -5.18 -13.25
N GLY A 79 -10.32 -4.97 -12.91
CA GLY A 79 -10.87 -3.64 -12.62
C GLY A 79 -10.19 -2.98 -11.41
N LEU A 80 -10.08 -3.71 -10.30
CA LEU A 80 -9.36 -3.27 -9.09
C LEU A 80 -7.90 -2.91 -9.40
N SER A 81 -7.22 -3.70 -10.23
CA SER A 81 -5.84 -3.44 -10.63
C SER A 81 -5.73 -2.16 -11.45
N LEU A 82 -6.61 -1.96 -12.44
CA LEU A 82 -6.66 -0.74 -13.24
C LEU A 82 -6.92 0.51 -12.39
N GLU A 83 -7.87 0.43 -11.46
CA GLU A 83 -8.13 1.50 -10.47
C GLU A 83 -6.88 1.78 -9.62
N SER A 84 -6.17 0.72 -9.19
CA SER A 84 -4.92 0.85 -8.43
C SER A 84 -3.80 1.54 -9.20
N TYR A 85 -3.82 1.49 -10.54
CA TYR A 85 -2.86 2.12 -11.44
C TYR A 85 -3.33 3.46 -12.00
N SER A 86 -4.49 3.97 -11.58
CA SER A 86 -5.03 5.22 -12.10
C SER A 86 -4.11 6.41 -11.76
N PRO A 87 -4.06 7.45 -12.61
CA PRO A 87 -3.30 8.67 -12.34
C PRO A 87 -3.67 9.34 -11.01
N ASP A 88 -4.96 9.31 -10.63
CA ASP A 88 -5.47 9.89 -9.37
C ASP A 88 -4.85 9.25 -8.12
N ARG A 89 -4.32 8.04 -8.25
CA ARG A 89 -3.63 7.32 -7.17
C ARG A 89 -2.10 7.49 -7.19
N SER A 90 -1.54 8.22 -8.14
CA SER A 90 -0.08 8.38 -8.28
C SER A 90 0.54 9.04 -7.06
N ALA A 91 -0.10 10.10 -6.53
CA ALA A 91 0.36 10.77 -5.32
C ALA A 91 0.43 9.81 -4.11
N LEU A 92 -0.57 8.93 -3.95
CA LEU A 92 -0.59 7.92 -2.89
C LEU A 92 0.53 6.87 -3.07
N ARG A 93 0.76 6.41 -4.30
CA ARG A 93 1.87 5.50 -4.61
C ARG A 93 3.22 6.12 -4.30
N PHE A 94 3.43 7.37 -4.72
CA PHE A 94 4.67 8.10 -4.47
C PHE A 94 4.89 8.36 -2.98
N GLN A 95 3.83 8.70 -2.22
CA GLN A 95 3.89 8.86 -0.77
C GLN A 95 4.31 7.57 -0.07
N ARG A 96 3.72 6.43 -0.45
CA ARG A 96 4.13 5.10 0.07
C ARG A 96 5.59 4.80 -0.24
N LEU A 97 6.03 5.03 -1.48
CA LEU A 97 7.42 4.82 -1.87
C LEU A 97 8.37 5.72 -1.08
N SER A 98 7.98 6.98 -0.82
CA SER A 98 8.78 7.93 -0.04
C SER A 98 8.96 7.46 1.41
N VAL A 99 7.90 6.96 2.06
CA VAL A 99 8.01 6.38 3.41
C VAL A 99 8.91 5.15 3.40
N LEU A 100 8.75 4.25 2.43
CA LEU A 100 9.60 3.06 2.27
C LEU A 100 11.07 3.42 2.04
N GLY A 101 11.36 4.44 1.24
CA GLY A 101 12.72 4.93 1.04
C GLY A 101 13.32 5.55 2.30
N GLY A 102 12.48 6.12 3.17
CA GLY A 102 12.88 6.74 4.43
C GLY A 102 13.16 5.76 5.58
N VAL A 103 12.93 4.45 5.43
CA VAL A 103 13.17 3.48 6.52
C VAL A 103 14.66 3.21 6.77
N ALA A 104 15.51 3.45 5.77
CA ALA A 104 16.95 3.25 5.89
C ALA A 104 17.54 4.20 6.95
N GLY A 105 18.12 3.65 8.01
CA GLY A 105 18.65 4.43 9.14
C GLY A 105 17.60 4.82 10.20
N ARG A 106 16.33 4.40 10.05
CA ARG A 106 15.22 4.68 10.98
C ARG A 106 14.61 3.38 11.52
N PRO A 107 15.23 2.72 12.52
CA PRO A 107 14.83 1.36 12.94
C PRO A 107 13.39 1.29 13.48
N ASN A 108 12.92 2.31 14.19
CA ASN A 108 11.55 2.34 14.70
C ASN A 108 10.54 2.45 13.55
N LEU A 109 10.79 3.34 12.58
CA LEU A 109 9.97 3.44 11.38
C LEU A 109 9.97 2.13 10.59
N ALA A 110 11.14 1.50 10.42
CA ALA A 110 11.29 0.23 9.72
C ALA A 110 10.42 -0.88 10.33
N VAL A 111 10.42 -1.02 11.67
CA VAL A 111 9.57 -2.00 12.38
C VAL A 111 8.09 -1.72 12.15
N ARG A 112 7.67 -0.46 12.23
CA ARG A 112 6.26 -0.07 12.05
C ARG A 112 5.78 -0.29 10.62
N VAL A 113 6.57 0.11 9.63
CA VAL A 113 6.27 -0.10 8.20
C VAL A 113 6.23 -1.59 7.87
N ALA A 114 7.19 -2.38 8.38
CA ALA A 114 7.20 -3.83 8.18
C ALA A 114 5.95 -4.49 8.77
N SER A 115 5.55 -4.11 9.99
CA SER A 115 4.33 -4.62 10.62
C SER A 115 3.07 -4.23 9.83
N ALA A 116 3.00 -3.02 9.30
CA ALA A 116 1.88 -2.57 8.48
C ALA A 116 1.79 -3.32 7.14
N GLN A 117 2.95 -3.56 6.50
CA GLN A 117 3.02 -4.33 5.26
C GLN A 117 2.63 -5.80 5.47
N ASP A 118 3.11 -6.45 6.54
CA ASP A 118 2.72 -7.83 6.88
C ASP A 118 1.21 -7.93 7.17
N ALA A 119 0.65 -7.00 7.96
CA ALA A 119 -0.78 -6.95 8.22
C ALA A 119 -1.61 -6.80 6.93
N SER A 120 -1.15 -5.96 6.00
CA SER A 120 -1.80 -5.81 4.70
C SER A 120 -1.75 -7.07 3.85
N ASN A 121 -0.57 -7.71 3.77
CA ASN A 121 -0.39 -8.93 3.00
C ASN A 121 -1.30 -10.03 3.53
N ARG A 122 -1.40 -10.18 4.86
CA ARG A 122 -2.30 -11.14 5.49
C ARG A 122 -3.78 -10.83 5.24
N ALA A 123 -4.15 -9.55 5.29
CA ALA A 123 -5.53 -9.14 5.01
C ALA A 123 -5.94 -9.51 3.57
N LEU A 124 -5.09 -9.17 2.59
CA LEU A 124 -5.35 -9.52 1.19
C LEU A 124 -5.34 -11.04 0.97
N ALA A 125 -4.39 -11.77 1.55
CA ALA A 125 -4.37 -13.22 1.49
C ALA A 125 -5.64 -13.85 2.08
N GLY A 126 -6.16 -13.30 3.19
CA GLY A 126 -7.42 -13.73 3.79
C GLY A 126 -8.62 -13.52 2.88
N ILE A 127 -8.66 -12.41 2.13
CA ILE A 127 -9.70 -12.16 1.12
C ILE A 127 -9.61 -13.18 -0.03
N LEU A 128 -8.39 -13.50 -0.47
CA LEU A 128 -8.14 -14.42 -1.59
C LEU A 128 -8.29 -15.91 -1.22
N ALA A 129 -8.39 -16.24 0.07
CA ALA A 129 -8.54 -17.61 0.54
C ALA A 129 -9.83 -18.29 0.03
N GLU A 130 -10.94 -17.57 -0.03
CA GLU A 130 -12.19 -18.13 -0.57
C GLU A 130 -12.14 -18.37 -2.08
N PRO A 131 -11.71 -17.41 -2.93
CA PRO A 131 -11.41 -17.67 -4.33
C PRO A 131 -10.52 -18.90 -4.57
N GLN A 132 -9.47 -19.09 -3.74
CA GLN A 132 -8.62 -20.28 -3.84
C GLN A 132 -9.38 -21.57 -3.48
N ARG A 133 -10.15 -21.58 -2.37
CA ARG A 133 -11.00 -22.74 -2.00
C ARG A 133 -12.02 -23.11 -3.08
N ARG A 134 -12.55 -22.11 -3.79
CA ARG A 134 -13.49 -22.31 -4.91
C ARG A 134 -12.81 -22.75 -6.21
N GLY A 135 -11.48 -22.88 -6.22
CA GLY A 135 -10.68 -23.29 -7.38
C GLY A 135 -10.47 -22.17 -8.41
N TRP A 136 -10.66 -20.91 -8.04
CA TRP A 136 -10.43 -19.76 -8.93
C TRP A 136 -8.99 -19.24 -8.85
N ILE A 137 -8.29 -19.56 -7.77
CA ILE A 137 -6.84 -19.39 -7.67
C ILE A 137 -6.27 -20.79 -7.54
N HIS A 138 -5.19 -21.07 -8.26
CA HIS A 138 -4.52 -22.35 -8.22
C HIS A 138 -4.07 -22.68 -6.79
N PRO A 139 -4.22 -23.93 -6.31
CA PRO A 139 -3.95 -24.29 -4.91
C PRO A 139 -2.48 -24.11 -4.50
N ASP A 140 -1.55 -24.22 -5.44
CA ASP A 140 -0.11 -24.06 -5.18
C ASP A 140 0.37 -22.60 -5.12
N VAL A 141 -0.54 -21.63 -5.36
CA VAL A 141 -0.20 -20.21 -5.24
C VAL A 141 -0.17 -19.83 -3.76
N ASP A 142 1.00 -19.43 -3.25
CA ASP A 142 1.11 -18.84 -1.92
C ASP A 142 0.44 -17.45 -1.90
N LEU A 143 -0.67 -17.33 -1.18
CA LEU A 143 -1.49 -16.12 -1.18
C LEU A 143 -0.81 -14.92 -0.49
N ILE A 144 0.10 -15.16 0.47
CA ILE A 144 0.84 -14.09 1.15
C ILE A 144 1.89 -13.51 0.20
N THR A 145 2.62 -14.37 -0.50
CA THR A 145 3.57 -13.98 -1.55
C THR A 145 2.85 -13.29 -2.70
N LEU A 146 1.70 -13.80 -3.15
CA LEU A 146 0.88 -13.15 -4.17
C LEU A 146 0.45 -11.74 -3.75
N ALA A 147 0.02 -11.57 -2.50
CA ALA A 147 -0.36 -10.26 -1.96
C ALA A 147 0.83 -9.29 -1.93
N ALA A 148 1.99 -9.74 -1.44
CA ALA A 148 3.21 -8.94 -1.41
C ALA A 148 3.70 -8.55 -2.82
N TRP A 149 3.65 -9.50 -3.76
CA TRP A 149 4.04 -9.25 -5.15
C TRP A 149 3.09 -8.26 -5.85
N THR A 150 1.78 -8.37 -5.61
CA THR A 150 0.79 -7.42 -6.13
C THR A 150 1.06 -6.01 -5.61
N ALA A 151 1.36 -5.86 -4.31
CA ALA A 151 1.76 -4.56 -3.75
C ALA A 151 3.04 -4.02 -4.41
N GLY A 152 4.01 -4.91 -4.70
CA GLY A 152 5.23 -4.58 -5.45
C GLY A 152 4.94 -4.05 -6.85
N LEU A 153 4.05 -4.69 -7.62
CA LEU A 153 3.64 -4.19 -8.94
C LEU A 153 2.98 -2.82 -8.87
N THR A 154 2.09 -2.62 -7.89
CA THR A 154 1.44 -1.31 -7.68
C THR A 154 2.44 -0.22 -7.34
N LEU A 155 3.45 -0.49 -6.49
CA LEU A 155 4.49 0.49 -6.18
C LEU A 155 5.47 0.70 -7.33
N GLY A 156 5.83 -0.37 -8.04
CA GLY A 156 6.74 -0.32 -9.20
C GLY A 156 6.24 0.58 -10.32
N ARG A 157 4.93 0.79 -10.40
CA ARG A 157 4.29 1.75 -11.31
C ARG A 157 4.89 3.15 -11.23
N VAL A 158 5.38 3.58 -10.05
CA VAL A 158 6.01 4.89 -9.86
C VAL A 158 7.18 5.11 -10.83
N LEU A 159 7.91 4.04 -11.22
CA LEU A 159 9.06 4.14 -12.12
C LEU A 159 8.72 4.76 -13.48
N ILE A 160 7.51 4.54 -13.97
CA ILE A 160 7.06 5.07 -15.28
C ILE A 160 6.22 6.35 -15.13
N GLU A 161 5.85 6.71 -13.90
CA GLU A 161 5.10 7.94 -13.62
C GLU A 161 6.03 9.15 -13.45
N LEU A 162 7.31 8.90 -13.17
CA LEU A 162 8.35 9.93 -13.13
C LEU A 162 8.66 10.49 -14.54
N ASP A 163 8.53 9.65 -15.57
CA ASP A 163 8.62 10.06 -16.98
C ASP A 163 7.48 9.43 -17.79
N PRO A 164 6.29 10.06 -17.80
CA PRO A 164 5.11 9.54 -18.49
C PRO A 164 5.27 9.43 -20.01
N LEU A 165 6.29 10.06 -20.60
CA LEU A 165 6.56 10.00 -22.04
C LEU A 165 7.56 8.88 -22.38
N GLY A 166 8.37 8.46 -21.41
CA GLY A 166 9.42 7.45 -21.59
C GLY A 166 8.93 6.01 -21.60
N THR A 167 7.75 5.70 -21.04
CA THR A 167 7.21 4.33 -21.02
C THR A 167 5.70 4.31 -21.21
N ASN A 168 5.20 3.35 -22.01
CA ASN A 168 3.77 3.18 -22.25
C ASN A 168 3.05 2.64 -21.00
N GLY A 169 2.35 3.52 -20.29
CA GLY A 169 1.58 3.16 -19.11
C GLY A 169 0.42 2.19 -19.36
N ALA A 170 -0.18 2.18 -20.56
CA ALA A 170 -1.21 1.20 -20.89
C ALA A 170 -0.61 -0.20 -21.01
N ALA A 171 0.55 -0.32 -21.65
CA ALA A 171 1.28 -1.59 -21.79
C ALA A 171 1.71 -2.15 -20.41
N TRP A 172 2.19 -1.31 -19.49
CA TRP A 172 2.48 -1.76 -18.13
C TRP A 172 1.23 -2.30 -17.42
N ASN A 173 0.08 -1.63 -17.55
CA ASN A 173 -1.16 -2.09 -16.93
C ASN A 173 -1.56 -3.46 -17.47
N GLU A 174 -1.57 -3.60 -18.80
CA GLU A 174 -1.91 -4.84 -19.49
C GLU A 174 -0.98 -5.98 -19.07
N MET A 175 0.34 -5.77 -19.13
CA MET A 175 1.33 -6.77 -18.73
C MET A 175 1.20 -7.18 -17.26
N SER A 176 1.02 -6.20 -16.36
CA SER A 176 0.91 -6.47 -14.92
C SER A 176 -0.34 -7.29 -14.60
N ILE A 177 -1.49 -6.92 -15.19
CA ILE A 177 -2.77 -7.63 -15.00
C ILE A 177 -2.72 -9.02 -15.62
N ALA A 178 -2.22 -9.15 -16.84
CA ALA A 178 -2.09 -10.44 -17.52
C ALA A 178 -1.20 -11.40 -16.71
N THR A 179 -0.07 -10.91 -16.20
CA THR A 179 0.85 -11.71 -15.37
C THR A 179 0.21 -12.09 -14.05
N LEU A 180 -0.51 -11.18 -13.40
CA LEU A 180 -1.23 -11.46 -12.15
C LEU A 180 -2.28 -12.56 -12.34
N ILE A 181 -3.05 -12.49 -13.42
CA ILE A 181 -4.08 -13.50 -13.73
C ILE A 181 -3.43 -14.84 -14.08
N ALA A 182 -2.39 -14.85 -14.92
CA ALA A 182 -1.67 -16.07 -15.30
C ALA A 182 -1.04 -16.76 -14.07
N LEU A 183 -0.44 -15.98 -13.16
CA LEU A 183 0.07 -16.49 -11.89
C LEU A 183 -1.04 -17.07 -11.02
N ALA A 184 -2.16 -16.35 -10.87
CA ALA A 184 -3.31 -16.81 -10.09
C ALA A 184 -3.91 -18.11 -10.65
N LYS A 185 -3.86 -18.32 -11.97
CA LYS A 185 -4.27 -19.56 -12.65
C LYS A 185 -3.28 -20.71 -12.51
N GLY A 186 -2.06 -20.44 -12.05
CA GLY A 186 -0.99 -21.43 -11.98
C GLY A 186 -0.22 -21.61 -13.29
N ASP A 187 -0.50 -20.81 -14.32
CA ASP A 187 0.11 -20.92 -15.66
C ASP A 187 1.64 -20.69 -15.65
N LEU A 188 2.13 -20.05 -14.59
CA LEU A 188 3.55 -19.69 -14.39
C LEU A 188 4.26 -20.55 -13.33
N LEU A 189 3.55 -21.46 -12.67
CA LEU A 189 4.13 -22.40 -11.71
C LEU A 189 4.57 -23.67 -12.46
N ARG A 190 5.78 -24.16 -12.20
CA ARG A 190 6.35 -25.37 -12.82
C ARG A 190 6.41 -26.51 -11.82
#